data_AF-A0A9R0NWS6-F1
#
_entry.id   AF-A0A9R0NWS6-F1
#
_cell.length_a   1.000
_cell.length_b   1.000
_cell.length_c   1.000
_cell.angle_alpha   90.00
_cell.angle_beta   90.00
_cell.angle_gamma   90.00
#
_symmetry.space_group_name_H-M   'P 1'
#
loop_
_entity.id
_entity.type
_entity.pdbx_description
1 polymer ?
#
loop_
_entity_poly.entity_id
_entity_poly.type
_entity_poly.pdbx_seq_one_letter_code
_entity_poly.pdbx_strand_id
1 'polypeptide(L)'
;MHANKVADKAAGVLSQKALFRRRGTIELTGGSLVLSGWDEGALVLRPGDVTSLRREFTDLYGRFLGGLTDAGKPLILGTTTPAGELYLLIDRKEFMESTRNKEWAEAIEDWRHGTASGPPSA
;
A
#
# COMPACT_ATOMS: atom_id res chain seq x y z
N MET A 1 8.61 -21.91 25.97
CA MET A 1 7.81 -21.25 24.93
C MET A 1 8.78 -20.45 24.07
N HIS A 2 9.19 -20.98 22.92
CA HIS A 2 10.12 -20.32 21.99
C HIS A 2 9.44 -20.27 20.62
N ALA A 3 8.70 -19.21 20.37
CA ALA A 3 8.19 -18.88 19.05
C ALA A 3 8.54 -17.42 18.79
N ASN A 4 8.88 -17.10 17.54
CA ASN A 4 9.04 -15.75 16.99
C ASN A 4 10.41 -15.08 17.11
N LYS A 5 11.50 -15.76 16.70
CA LYS A 5 12.74 -15.04 16.31
C LYS A 5 13.22 -15.35 14.89
N VAL A 6 12.75 -16.43 14.28
CA VAL A 6 13.14 -16.82 12.92
C VAL A 6 12.23 -16.18 11.86
N ALA A 7 10.93 -16.00 12.17
CA ALA A 7 9.98 -15.29 11.29
C ALA A 7 10.34 -13.80 11.14
N ASP A 8 10.83 -13.17 12.22
CA ASP A 8 11.23 -11.76 12.26
C ASP A 8 12.45 -11.46 11.35
N LYS A 9 13.37 -12.42 11.25
CA LYS A 9 14.59 -12.30 10.45
C LYS A 9 14.39 -12.59 8.95
N ALA A 10 13.32 -13.30 8.58
CA ALA A 10 12.99 -13.59 7.19
C ALA A 10 12.30 -12.39 6.50
N ALA A 11 11.54 -11.58 7.25
CA ALA A 11 10.93 -10.36 6.75
C ALA A 11 11.98 -9.33 6.28
N GLY A 12 13.12 -9.22 7.00
CA GLY A 12 14.20 -8.27 6.73
C GLY A 12 14.97 -8.46 5.41
N VAL A 13 14.78 -9.58 4.70
CA VAL A 13 15.44 -9.88 3.40
C VAL A 13 14.42 -10.00 2.27
N LEU A 14 13.16 -9.57 2.47
CA LEU A 14 12.32 -9.21 1.33
C LEU A 14 12.90 -7.94 0.73
N SER A 15 13.77 -8.11 -0.28
CA SER A 15 14.31 -7.00 -1.07
C SER A 15 13.19 -6.02 -1.40
N GLN A 16 13.42 -4.71 -1.30
CA GLN A 16 12.42 -3.70 -1.68
C GLN A 16 11.80 -3.96 -3.07
N LYS A 17 12.58 -4.55 -3.99
CA LYS A 17 12.11 -5.05 -5.30
C LYS A 17 11.08 -6.18 -5.23
N ALA A 18 11.09 -7.01 -4.19
CA ALA A 18 10.09 -8.04 -3.95
C ALA A 18 8.77 -7.45 -3.41
N LEU A 19 8.85 -6.42 -2.56
CA LEU A 19 7.68 -5.71 -2.02
C LEU A 19 6.98 -4.86 -3.10
N PHE A 20 7.75 -4.23 -3.99
CA PHE A 20 7.24 -3.39 -5.09
C PHE A 20 7.50 -4.01 -6.47
N ARG A 21 7.45 -5.35 -6.58
CA ARG A 21 7.76 -6.05 -7.84
C ARG A 21 6.73 -5.81 -8.93
N ARG A 22 5.52 -5.44 -8.52
CA ARG A 22 4.32 -5.40 -9.35
C ARG A 22 4.00 -3.96 -9.69
N ARG A 23 3.69 -3.71 -10.96
CA ARG A 23 3.24 -2.43 -11.50
C ARG A 23 1.85 -2.64 -12.07
N GLY A 24 0.96 -1.70 -11.82
CA GLY A 24 -0.44 -1.86 -12.17
C GLY A 24 -1.20 -0.56 -12.08
N THR A 25 -2.50 -0.65 -12.26
CA THR A 25 -3.44 0.46 -12.04
C THR A 25 -4.17 0.25 -10.72
N ILE A 26 -4.53 1.37 -10.10
CA ILE A 26 -5.37 1.40 -8.91
C ILE A 26 -6.61 2.23 -9.23
N GLU A 27 -7.79 1.66 -8.96
CA GLU A 27 -9.07 2.30 -9.23
C GLU A 27 -9.94 2.17 -7.98
N LEU A 28 -10.51 3.29 -7.53
CA LEU A 28 -11.46 3.32 -6.42
C LEU A 28 -12.85 3.64 -6.96
N THR A 29 -13.77 2.70 -6.76
CA THR A 29 -15.19 2.83 -7.11
C THR A 29 -16.04 2.85 -5.83
N GLY A 30 -17.30 3.25 -5.92
CA GLY A 30 -18.19 3.33 -4.75
C GLY A 30 -18.30 2.02 -3.94
N GLY A 31 -18.08 0.85 -4.57
CA GLY A 31 -18.16 -0.44 -3.90
C GLY A 31 -16.86 -1.26 -3.89
N SER A 32 -15.79 -0.81 -4.54
CA SER A 32 -14.60 -1.64 -4.74
C SER A 32 -13.33 -0.82 -4.95
N LEU A 33 -12.24 -1.26 -4.32
CA LEU A 33 -10.87 -0.88 -4.65
C LEU A 33 -10.28 -1.98 -5.55
N VAL A 34 -9.88 -1.63 -6.77
CA VAL A 34 -9.38 -2.57 -7.78
C VAL A 34 -7.90 -2.29 -8.04
N LEU A 35 -7.07 -3.32 -7.92
CA LEU A 35 -5.65 -3.33 -8.28
C LEU A 35 -5.45 -4.24 -9.51
N SER A 36 -5.37 -3.66 -10.69
CA SER A 36 -5.18 -4.41 -11.95
C SER A 36 -3.71 -4.52 -12.30
N GLY A 37 -3.29 -5.65 -12.89
CA GLY A 37 -1.89 -5.91 -13.21
C GLY A 37 -1.04 -6.26 -11.98
N TRP A 38 -1.67 -6.50 -10.84
CA TRP A 38 -0.98 -6.87 -9.60
C TRP A 38 -0.57 -8.35 -9.58
N ASP A 39 -1.29 -9.26 -10.25
CA ASP A 39 -1.00 -10.70 -10.35
C ASP A 39 -1.51 -11.27 -11.70
N GLU A 40 -1.80 -12.58 -11.81
CA GLU A 40 -2.46 -13.19 -12.99
C GLU A 40 -3.88 -12.62 -13.25
N GLY A 41 -4.37 -11.76 -12.37
CA GLY A 41 -5.63 -11.04 -12.51
C GLY A 41 -5.70 -9.75 -11.68
N ALA A 42 -6.86 -9.10 -11.72
CA ALA A 42 -7.16 -7.94 -10.89
C ALA A 42 -7.52 -8.38 -9.46
N LEU A 43 -6.89 -7.76 -8.46
CA LEU A 43 -7.28 -7.91 -7.07
C LEU A 43 -8.40 -6.91 -6.77
N VAL A 44 -9.55 -7.40 -6.34
CA VAL A 44 -10.73 -6.58 -6.01
C VAL A 44 -10.98 -6.67 -4.51
N LEU A 45 -10.99 -5.52 -3.83
CA LEU A 45 -11.23 -5.40 -2.39
C LEU A 45 -12.53 -4.63 -2.16
N ARG A 46 -13.38 -5.12 -1.27
CA ARG A 46 -14.55 -4.40 -0.75
C ARG A 46 -14.18 -3.60 0.50
N PRO A 47 -15.00 -2.62 0.93
CA PRO A 47 -14.73 -1.83 2.13
C PRO A 47 -14.37 -2.69 3.36
N GLY A 48 -15.13 -3.76 3.59
CA GLY A 48 -14.91 -4.68 4.72
C GLY A 48 -13.71 -5.61 4.57
N ASP A 49 -13.10 -5.71 3.39
CA ASP A 49 -11.89 -6.52 3.19
C ASP A 49 -10.62 -5.79 3.64
N VAL A 50 -10.67 -4.46 3.80
CA VAL A 50 -9.55 -3.64 4.29
C VAL A 50 -9.63 -3.53 5.80
N THR A 51 -8.76 -4.24 6.50
CA THR A 51 -8.75 -4.30 7.97
C THR A 51 -7.90 -3.21 8.60
N SER A 52 -6.91 -2.68 7.87
CA SER A 52 -6.05 -1.61 8.36
C SER A 52 -5.46 -0.81 7.20
N LEU A 53 -5.13 0.45 7.47
CA LEU A 53 -4.47 1.36 6.53
C LEU A 53 -3.39 2.12 7.27
N ARG A 54 -2.17 2.06 6.77
CA ARG A 54 -1.00 2.70 7.38
C ARG A 54 -0.14 3.36 6.31
N ARG A 55 0.52 4.46 6.68
CA ARG A 55 1.42 5.18 5.79
C ARG A 55 2.70 5.53 6.56
N GLU A 56 3.62 4.57 6.56
CA GLU A 56 4.83 4.60 7.39
C GLU A 56 6.03 4.06 6.62
N PHE A 57 7.22 4.52 7.00
CA PHE A 57 8.44 3.87 6.61
C PHE A 57 8.62 2.65 7.49
N THR A 58 8.72 1.45 6.90
CA THR A 58 9.07 0.24 7.64
C THR A 58 10.58 0.01 7.56
N ASP A 59 11.14 -0.79 8.47
CA ASP A 59 12.55 -1.22 8.41
C ASP A 59 12.94 -1.89 7.08
N LEU A 60 11.93 -2.31 6.28
CA LEU A 60 12.10 -2.88 4.95
C LEU A 60 12.30 -1.82 3.84
N TYR A 61 11.92 -0.57 4.10
CA TYR A 61 12.05 0.56 3.19
C TYR A 61 12.84 1.69 3.88
N GLY A 62 14.16 1.57 3.81
CA GLY A 62 15.09 2.55 4.36
C GLY A 62 14.82 3.95 3.83
N ARG A 63 14.70 4.91 4.76
CA ARG A 63 14.65 6.34 4.52
C ARG A 63 15.79 6.73 3.56
N PHE A 64 15.47 7.16 2.33
CA PHE A 64 16.48 7.81 1.51
C PHE A 64 16.94 9.05 2.28
N LEU A 65 18.24 9.10 2.54
CA LEU A 65 18.91 10.13 3.32
C LEU A 65 18.64 11.51 2.70
N GLY A 66 17.67 12.27 3.24
CA GLY A 66 17.54 13.71 2.97
C GLY A 66 16.24 14.23 2.35
N GLY A 67 15.20 13.41 2.14
CA GLY A 67 13.92 13.86 1.55
C GLY A 67 12.85 14.27 2.58
N LEU A 68 12.03 15.26 2.23
CA LEU A 68 10.88 15.81 2.98
C LEU A 68 10.15 14.75 3.82
N THR A 69 9.92 15.04 5.11
CA THR A 69 9.46 14.15 6.20
C THR A 69 8.23 13.26 5.92
N ASP A 70 7.49 13.53 4.84
CA ASP A 70 6.25 12.86 4.48
C ASP A 70 6.22 12.30 3.04
N ALA A 71 7.20 12.65 2.19
CA ALA A 71 7.25 12.24 0.80
C ALA A 71 7.77 10.79 0.66
N GLY A 72 7.13 10.00 -0.21
CA GLY A 72 7.59 8.65 -0.55
C GLY A 72 7.25 7.56 0.47
N LYS A 73 6.46 7.85 1.50
CA LYS A 73 5.97 6.83 2.45
C LYS A 73 5.07 5.83 1.72
N PRO A 74 5.34 4.51 1.77
CA PRO A 74 4.46 3.52 1.18
C PRO A 74 3.11 3.51 1.88
N LEU A 75 2.06 3.22 1.10
CA LEU A 75 0.73 2.98 1.63
C LEU A 75 0.60 1.46 1.86
N ILE A 76 0.29 1.09 3.10
CA ILE A 76 0.19 -0.29 3.53
C ILE A 76 -1.28 -0.58 3.83
N LEU A 77 -1.84 -1.56 3.14
CA LEU A 77 -3.20 -2.06 3.36
C LEU A 77 -3.12 -3.42 4.03
N GLY A 78 -3.69 -3.57 5.22
CA GLY A 78 -4.04 -4.88 5.76
C GLY A 78 -5.34 -5.36 5.12
N THR A 79 -5.36 -6.60 4.65
CA THR A 79 -6.51 -7.19 3.98
C THR A 79 -6.87 -8.55 4.56
N THR A 80 -8.15 -8.92 4.48
CA THR A 80 -8.64 -10.28 4.79
C THR A 80 -8.29 -11.30 3.70
N THR A 81 -7.78 -10.85 2.55
CA THR A 81 -7.42 -11.72 1.42
C THR A 81 -6.15 -12.52 1.71
N PRO A 82 -5.87 -13.59 0.96
CA PRO A 82 -4.62 -14.36 1.10
C PRO A 82 -3.33 -13.53 0.93
N ALA A 83 -3.43 -12.34 0.34
CA ALA A 83 -2.30 -11.42 0.23
C ALA A 83 -1.85 -10.86 1.61
N GLY A 84 -2.75 -10.80 2.60
CA GLY A 84 -2.46 -10.35 3.96
C GLY A 84 -2.18 -8.85 4.05
N GLU A 85 -1.01 -8.41 3.58
CA GLU A 85 -0.63 -7.00 3.50
C GLU A 85 -0.24 -6.61 2.07
N LEU A 86 -0.74 -5.46 1.61
CA LEU A 86 -0.39 -4.88 0.31
C LEU A 86 0.43 -3.61 0.53
N TYR A 87 1.55 -3.52 -0.18
CA TYR A 87 2.45 -2.37 -0.15
C TYR A 87 2.34 -1.61 -1.46
N LEU A 88 1.89 -0.36 -1.41
CA LEU A 88 1.60 0.46 -2.58
C LEU A 88 2.51 1.71 -2.64
N LEU A 89 3.02 1.99 -3.84
CA LEU A 89 3.66 3.25 -4.22
C LEU A 89 2.90 3.81 -5.43
N ILE A 90 1.94 4.67 -5.18
CA ILE A 90 1.02 5.20 -6.18
C ILE A 90 1.60 6.49 -6.77
N ASP A 91 1.67 6.54 -8.10
CA ASP A 91 2.23 7.66 -8.86
C ASP A 91 3.63 8.10 -8.38
N ARG A 92 4.49 7.12 -8.09
CA ARG A 92 5.87 7.40 -7.67
C ARG A 92 6.63 8.12 -8.79
N LYS A 93 6.93 9.39 -8.57
CA LYS A 93 7.83 10.17 -9.42
C LYS A 93 9.26 9.93 -8.97
N GLU A 94 10.01 9.09 -9.69
CA GLU A 94 11.35 8.65 -9.29
C GLU A 94 12.34 9.81 -9.08
N PHE A 95 12.20 10.89 -9.86
CA PHE A 95 13.06 12.07 -9.75
C PHE A 95 12.72 12.97 -8.55
N MET A 96 11.45 12.99 -8.12
CA MET A 96 10.96 13.85 -7.04
C MET A 96 10.76 13.09 -5.72
N GLU A 97 10.97 11.77 -5.74
CA GLU A 97 10.68 10.84 -4.64
C GLU A 97 9.27 11.03 -4.03
N SER A 98 8.34 11.58 -4.80
CA SER A 98 6.98 11.89 -4.38
C SER A 98 6.00 10.84 -4.87
N THR A 99 4.91 10.66 -4.12
CA THR A 99 3.85 9.67 -4.35
C THR A 99 2.51 10.31 -4.01
N ARG A 100 1.42 9.80 -4.57
CA ARG A 100 0.04 10.22 -4.21
C ARG A 100 -0.55 9.41 -3.05
N ASN A 101 0.28 8.64 -2.35
CA ASN A 101 -0.12 7.75 -1.26
C ASN A 101 -0.89 8.44 -0.13
N LYS A 102 -0.65 9.73 0.14
CA LYS A 102 -1.41 10.47 1.13
C LYS A 102 -2.87 10.68 0.68
N GLU A 103 -3.06 11.21 -0.53
CA GLU A 103 -4.39 11.43 -1.12
C GLU A 103 -5.18 10.12 -1.21
N TRP A 104 -4.50 9.05 -1.61
CA TRP A 104 -5.10 7.71 -1.69
C TRP A 104 -5.40 7.10 -0.33
N ALA A 105 -4.57 7.35 0.69
CA ALA A 105 -4.86 6.93 2.05
C ALA A 105 -6.15 7.58 2.55
N GLU A 106 -6.29 8.90 2.38
CA GLU A 106 -7.48 9.64 2.76
C GLU A 106 -8.72 9.13 2.01
N ALA A 107 -8.63 8.91 0.70
CA ALA A 107 -9.74 8.39 -0.10
C ALA A 107 -10.17 6.97 0.27
N ILE A 108 -9.22 6.07 0.57
CA ILE A 108 -9.52 4.68 0.98
C ILE A 108 -10.09 4.65 2.41
N GLU A 109 -9.64 5.54 3.30
CA GLU A 109 -10.26 5.73 4.62
C GLU A 109 -11.71 6.21 4.47
N ASP A 110 -11.95 7.27 3.69
CA ASP A 110 -13.29 7.81 3.44
C ASP A 110 -14.22 6.76 2.81
N TRP A 111 -13.70 5.98 1.86
CA TRP A 111 -14.41 4.86 1.24
C TRP A 111 -14.76 3.74 2.21
N ARG A 112 -13.86 3.36 3.13
CA ARG A 112 -14.17 2.28 4.07
C ARG A 112 -15.28 2.65 5.05
N HIS A 113 -15.37 3.94 5.38
CA HIS A 113 -16.38 4.47 6.32
C HIS A 113 -17.68 4.87 5.61
N GLY A 114 -17.76 4.71 4.29
CA GLY A 114 -18.94 5.08 3.51
C GLY A 114 -19.16 6.58 3.39
N THR A 115 -18.10 7.38 3.61
CA THR A 115 -18.12 8.84 3.50
C THR A 115 -17.54 9.34 2.16
N ALA A 116 -17.10 8.41 1.30
CA ALA A 116 -16.53 8.61 -0.04
C ALA A 116 -17.16 9.77 -0.82
N SER A 117 -16.41 10.87 -0.99
CA SER A 117 -16.75 11.97 -1.92
C SER A 117 -16.37 11.70 -3.39
N GLY A 118 -15.72 10.57 -3.68
CA GLY A 118 -15.27 10.15 -5.02
C GLY A 118 -13.77 9.79 -5.04
N PRO A 119 -13.27 9.05 -6.04
CA PRO A 119 -11.85 8.73 -6.14
C PRO A 119 -11.01 9.99 -6.35
N PRO A 120 -9.76 10.05 -5.83
CA PRO A 120 -8.84 11.12 -6.18
C PRO A 120 -8.59 11.07 -7.68
N SER A 121 -8.77 12.19 -8.38
CA SER A 121 -8.55 12.27 -9.84
C SER A 121 -7.17 11.75 -10.20
N ALA A 122 -7.08 10.77 -11.10
CA ALA A 122 -5.83 10.17 -11.58
C ALA A 122 -4.84 11.22 -12.11
#